data_AF-A0A2E4D8Z4-F1
#
_entry.id   AF-A0A2E4D8Z4-F1
#
_cell.length_a   1.000
_cell.length_b   1.000
_cell.length_c   1.000
_cell.angle_alpha   90.00
_cell.angle_beta   90.00
_cell.angle_gamma   90.00
#
_symmetry.space_group_name_H-M   'P 1'
#
loop_
_entity.id
_entity.type
_entity.pdbx_description
1 polymer ?
#
loop_
_entity_poly.entity_id
_entity_poly.type
_entity_poly.pdbx_seq_one_letter_code
_entity_poly.pdbx_strand_id
1 'polypeptide(L)'
;MNILKSSLLDTRDLENLEIQPIDRGYGPVKIQTYELEMTEGCHEAEKLFHKLLEDINICAPQSLGKYKSPTGNIKLIQDKRLLVHLRGPYNGPIIVEEANESYFRFSTLQYHQEAGFIEFFLDKNRRDAILKIRSTSRAGDKLFNIAFNYLPLGSKIQDAMWVGFLKKFKDIIKKQIDCKTTIQKKSEVIPYKQFHPQAYFLINMSS
;
A
#
# COMPACT_ATOMS: atom_id res chain seq x y z
N MET A 1 -7.13 21.53 4.34
CA MET A 1 -8.60 21.37 4.15
C MET A 1 -8.98 19.92 3.84
N ASN A 2 -8.02 19.08 3.43
CA ASN A 2 -8.25 17.68 3.06
C ASN A 2 -8.46 16.72 4.24
N ILE A 3 -7.88 16.95 5.43
CA ILE A 3 -8.05 16.05 6.60
C ILE A 3 -9.51 16.00 7.07
N LEU A 4 -10.14 17.17 7.26
CA LEU A 4 -11.56 17.26 7.67
C LEU A 4 -12.50 16.61 6.64
N LYS A 5 -12.22 16.81 5.35
CA LYS A 5 -12.98 16.14 4.29
C LYS A 5 -12.72 14.63 4.30
N SER A 6 -11.47 14.20 4.45
CA SER A 6 -11.14 12.78 4.52
C SER A 6 -11.82 12.09 5.69
N SER A 7 -11.91 12.73 6.86
CA SER A 7 -12.58 12.14 8.03
C SER A 7 -14.08 11.94 7.84
N LEU A 8 -14.68 12.72 6.94
CA LEU A 8 -16.11 12.65 6.62
C LEU A 8 -16.42 11.73 5.43
N LEU A 9 -15.39 11.30 4.68
CA LEU A 9 -15.58 10.40 3.55
C LEU A 9 -16.19 9.08 4.02
N ASP A 10 -17.27 8.70 3.36
CA ASP A 10 -17.87 7.40 3.43
C ASP A 10 -17.58 6.61 2.13
N THR A 11 -17.76 5.29 2.20
CA THR A 11 -17.60 4.43 1.01
C THR A 11 -18.46 4.88 -0.17
N ARG A 12 -19.64 5.49 0.06
CA ARG A 12 -20.55 5.99 -0.98
C ARG A 12 -19.99 7.17 -1.77
N ASP A 13 -19.01 7.89 -1.24
CA ASP A 13 -18.45 9.08 -1.88
C ASP A 13 -17.37 8.74 -2.92
N LEU A 14 -16.90 7.49 -2.95
CA LEU A 14 -15.70 7.07 -3.69
C LEU A 14 -15.82 7.24 -5.20
N GLU A 15 -17.00 7.03 -5.78
CA GLU A 15 -17.21 7.01 -7.24
C GLU A 15 -16.84 8.34 -7.92
N ASN A 16 -17.07 9.46 -7.23
CA ASN A 16 -16.84 10.79 -7.77
C ASN A 16 -15.42 11.32 -7.53
N LEU A 17 -14.57 10.57 -6.82
CA LEU A 17 -13.22 11.04 -6.51
C LEU A 17 -12.29 10.84 -7.71
N GLU A 18 -11.56 11.89 -8.09
CA GLU A 18 -10.49 11.73 -9.07
C GLU A 18 -9.26 11.05 -8.46
N ILE A 19 -8.41 10.48 -9.31
CA ILE A 19 -7.07 10.04 -8.91
C ILE A 19 -6.26 11.26 -8.44
N GLN A 20 -5.48 11.07 -7.39
CA GLN A 20 -4.51 12.02 -6.86
C GLN A 20 -3.09 11.57 -7.25
N PRO A 21 -2.69 11.78 -8.53
CA PRO A 21 -1.38 11.36 -9.01
C PRO A 21 -0.24 12.08 -8.28
N ILE A 22 0.95 11.51 -8.36
CA ILE A 22 2.12 12.00 -7.64
C ILE A 22 2.49 13.45 -7.98
N ASP A 23 2.24 13.90 -9.20
CA ASP A 23 2.52 15.27 -9.67
C ASP A 23 1.65 16.33 -8.94
N ARG A 24 0.43 15.97 -8.54
CA ARG A 24 -0.47 16.78 -7.70
C ARG A 24 -0.06 16.85 -6.23
N GLY A 25 0.96 16.11 -5.81
CA GLY A 25 1.50 16.16 -4.46
C GLY A 25 2.41 17.36 -4.18
N TYR A 26 2.92 17.41 -2.95
CA TYR A 26 3.82 18.45 -2.44
C TYR A 26 5.08 17.85 -1.80
N GLY A 27 6.16 18.62 -1.84
CA GLY A 27 7.45 18.19 -1.28
C GLY A 27 8.18 17.14 -2.15
N PRO A 28 9.23 16.50 -1.61
CA PRO A 28 9.98 15.46 -2.30
C PRO A 28 9.17 14.17 -2.44
N VAL A 29 9.58 13.31 -3.37
CA VAL A 29 9.02 11.95 -3.49
C VAL A 29 9.67 11.08 -2.44
N LYS A 30 8.85 10.38 -1.67
CA LYS A 30 9.28 9.36 -0.72
C LYS A 30 8.98 7.99 -1.32
N ILE A 31 9.99 7.14 -1.39
CA ILE A 31 9.87 5.74 -1.82
C ILE A 31 10.17 4.87 -0.61
N GLN A 32 9.21 4.05 -0.21
CA GLN A 32 9.39 3.09 0.87
C GLN A 32 9.13 1.69 0.33
N THR A 33 10.10 0.80 0.49
CA THR A 33 9.97 -0.61 0.12
C THR A 33 10.06 -1.46 1.38
N TYR A 34 9.10 -2.34 1.56
CA TYR A 34 9.04 -3.31 2.66
C TYR A 34 9.03 -4.70 2.02
N GLU A 35 9.92 -5.57 2.47
CA GLU A 35 10.11 -6.88 1.85
C GLU A 35 9.99 -7.96 2.92
N LEU A 36 9.27 -9.02 2.60
CA LEU A 36 9.24 -10.26 3.36
C LEU A 36 9.83 -11.35 2.47
N GLU A 37 11.06 -11.75 2.79
CA GLU A 37 11.70 -12.92 2.21
C GLU A 37 11.24 -14.18 2.93
N MET A 38 10.96 -15.24 2.18
CA MET A 38 10.53 -16.54 2.68
C MET A 38 11.32 -17.64 1.95
N THR A 39 12.10 -18.42 2.69
CA THR A 39 12.82 -19.57 2.12
C THR A 39 11.93 -20.82 2.16
N GLU A 40 11.83 -21.55 1.06
CA GLU A 40 11.01 -22.78 0.95
C GLU A 40 9.50 -22.60 1.15
N GLY A 41 8.98 -21.36 1.11
CA GLY A 41 7.56 -21.04 1.32
C GLY A 41 6.81 -20.55 0.08
N CYS A 42 7.37 -20.74 -1.13
CA CYS A 42 6.83 -20.15 -2.36
C CYS A 42 5.37 -20.52 -2.64
N HIS A 43 5.01 -21.80 -2.48
CA HIS A 43 3.66 -22.28 -2.79
C HIS A 43 2.60 -21.71 -1.83
N GLU A 44 2.92 -21.66 -0.54
CA GLU A 44 2.06 -21.08 0.49
C GLU A 44 1.93 -19.57 0.29
N ALA A 45 3.01 -18.89 -0.07
CA ALA A 45 3.02 -17.46 -0.35
C ALA A 45 2.13 -17.12 -1.55
N GLU A 46 2.24 -17.88 -2.64
CA GLU A 46 1.37 -17.74 -3.81
C GLU A 46 -0.10 -17.96 -3.47
N LYS A 47 -0.43 -19.04 -2.76
CA LYS A 47 -1.80 -19.30 -2.31
C LYS A 47 -2.33 -18.18 -1.43
N LEU A 48 -1.51 -17.62 -0.54
CA LEU A 48 -1.94 -16.53 0.33
C LEU A 48 -2.08 -15.22 -0.46
N PHE A 49 -1.22 -14.94 -1.43
CA PHE A 49 -1.33 -13.77 -2.30
C PHE A 49 -2.61 -13.81 -3.13
N HIS A 50 -2.97 -14.96 -3.71
CA HIS A 50 -4.27 -15.13 -4.36
C HIS A 50 -5.45 -14.83 -3.42
N LYS A 51 -5.36 -15.21 -2.14
CA LYS A 51 -6.38 -14.84 -1.14
C LYS A 51 -6.41 -13.34 -0.84
N LEU A 52 -5.29 -12.62 -0.95
CA LEU A 52 -5.27 -11.16 -0.82
C LEU A 52 -6.07 -10.47 -1.93
N LEU A 53 -6.05 -11.03 -3.15
CA LEU A 53 -6.85 -10.51 -4.26
C LEU A 53 -8.35 -10.63 -3.97
N GLU A 54 -8.78 -11.64 -3.22
CA GLU A 54 -10.19 -11.78 -2.80
C GLU A 54 -10.52 -10.89 -1.60
N ASP A 55 -9.64 -10.85 -0.59
CA ASP A 55 -9.81 -10.04 0.60
C ASP A 55 -8.45 -9.61 1.20
N ILE A 56 -8.03 -8.38 0.92
CA ILE A 56 -6.80 -7.80 1.46
C ILE A 56 -6.82 -7.66 3.01
N ASN A 57 -8.00 -7.66 3.64
CA ASN A 57 -8.13 -7.52 5.09
C ASN A 57 -7.61 -8.73 5.87
N ILE A 58 -7.40 -9.88 5.24
CA ILE A 58 -6.80 -11.05 5.91
C ILE A 58 -5.40 -10.75 6.46
N CYS A 59 -4.68 -9.84 5.81
CA CYS A 59 -3.36 -9.37 6.23
C CYS A 59 -3.35 -7.93 6.73
N ALA A 60 -4.38 -7.12 6.47
CA ALA A 60 -4.45 -5.77 7.03
C ALA A 60 -4.41 -5.80 8.58
N PRO A 61 -3.51 -5.04 9.23
CA PRO A 61 -3.49 -4.93 10.68
C PRO A 61 -4.74 -4.18 11.14
N GLN A 62 -5.77 -4.94 11.52
CA GLN A 62 -7.10 -4.44 11.89
C GLN A 62 -7.09 -3.45 13.06
N SER A 63 -6.03 -3.46 13.87
CA SER A 63 -5.81 -2.47 14.92
C SER A 63 -5.45 -1.09 14.38
N LEU A 64 -5.03 -0.98 13.12
CA LEU A 64 -4.63 0.26 12.45
C LEU A 64 -5.64 0.69 11.40
N GLY A 65 -6.19 -0.25 10.63
CA GLY A 65 -7.23 0.07 9.67
C GLY A 65 -7.81 -1.12 8.92
N LYS A 66 -8.86 -0.85 8.14
CA LYS A 66 -9.61 -1.83 7.36
C LYS A 66 -10.01 -1.26 6.00
N TYR A 67 -9.91 -2.09 4.96
CA TYR A 67 -10.40 -1.79 3.62
C TYR A 67 -11.90 -2.05 3.54
N LYS A 68 -12.64 -1.09 2.99
CA LYS A 68 -14.11 -1.14 2.86
C LYS A 68 -14.53 -0.74 1.46
N SER A 69 -15.66 -1.28 1.01
CA SER A 69 -16.39 -0.85 -0.19
C SER A 69 -17.88 -0.69 0.15
N PRO A 70 -18.67 0.04 -0.65
CA PRO A 70 -20.11 0.20 -0.41
C PRO A 70 -20.87 -1.12 -0.37
N THR A 71 -20.46 -2.08 -1.19
CA THR A 71 -21.11 -3.38 -1.33
C THR A 71 -20.56 -4.44 -0.37
N GLY A 72 -19.53 -4.11 0.42
CA GLY A 72 -18.76 -5.07 1.21
C GLY A 72 -17.82 -5.97 0.38
N ASN A 73 -18.00 -6.05 -0.94
CA ASN A 73 -17.10 -6.76 -1.84
C ASN A 73 -15.86 -5.90 -2.13
N ILE A 74 -14.74 -6.33 -1.56
CA ILE A 74 -13.43 -5.68 -1.63
C ILE A 74 -12.42 -6.45 -2.49
N LYS A 75 -12.90 -7.38 -3.33
CA LYS A 75 -12.06 -8.08 -4.30
C LYS A 75 -11.29 -7.07 -5.15
N LEU A 76 -9.99 -7.30 -5.28
CA LEU A 76 -9.06 -6.46 -6.02
C LEU A 76 -9.20 -6.77 -7.51
N ILE A 77 -9.96 -5.94 -8.20
CA ILE A 77 -10.10 -5.92 -9.66
C ILE A 77 -9.82 -4.50 -10.14
N GLN A 78 -9.35 -4.35 -11.36
CA GLN A 78 -9.13 -3.03 -11.97
C GLN A 78 -10.37 -2.12 -11.80
N ASP A 79 -10.11 -0.85 -11.54
CA ASP A 79 -11.07 0.21 -11.25
C ASP A 79 -11.87 0.05 -9.95
N LYS A 80 -11.60 -0.99 -9.14
CA LYS A 80 -12.22 -1.11 -7.81
C LYS A 80 -11.77 0.04 -6.91
N ARG A 81 -12.72 0.85 -6.46
CA ARG A 81 -12.52 1.91 -5.47
C ARG A 81 -12.76 1.38 -4.07
N LEU A 82 -11.85 1.70 -3.14
CA LEU A 82 -11.90 1.25 -1.76
C LEU A 82 -11.61 2.43 -0.82
N LEU A 83 -12.19 2.37 0.38
CA LEU A 83 -11.85 3.26 1.48
C LEU A 83 -10.96 2.50 2.48
N VAL A 84 -9.74 2.97 2.68
CA VAL A 84 -8.90 2.52 3.80
C VAL A 84 -9.30 3.33 5.02
N HIS A 85 -10.11 2.73 5.89
CA HIS A 85 -10.51 3.35 7.15
C HIS A 85 -9.43 3.09 8.20
N LEU A 86 -8.57 4.08 8.47
CA LEU A 86 -7.61 4.01 9.56
C LEU A 86 -8.28 4.42 10.87
N ARG A 87 -7.78 3.94 12.01
CA ARG A 87 -8.24 4.44 13.32
C ARG A 87 -7.94 5.93 13.44
N GLY A 88 -8.96 6.73 13.74
CA GLY A 88 -8.89 8.18 13.83
C GLY A 88 -9.55 8.88 12.62
N PRO A 89 -9.34 10.19 12.43
CA PRO A 89 -9.97 10.97 11.36
C PRO A 89 -9.34 10.74 9.97
N TYR A 90 -8.66 9.61 9.76
CA TYR A 90 -7.82 9.38 8.59
C TYR A 90 -8.46 8.31 7.71
N ASN A 91 -9.18 8.74 6.67
CA ASN A 91 -9.58 7.83 5.61
C ASN A 91 -8.65 8.01 4.39
N GLY A 92 -8.19 6.89 3.85
CA GLY A 92 -7.38 6.83 2.64
C GLY A 92 -8.20 6.24 1.49
N PRO A 93 -8.90 7.06 0.67
CA PRO A 93 -9.58 6.56 -0.51
C PRO A 93 -8.56 6.18 -1.59
N ILE A 94 -8.73 5.00 -2.18
CA ILE A 94 -7.83 4.43 -3.18
C ILE A 94 -8.62 3.78 -4.31
N ILE A 95 -7.97 3.57 -5.45
CA ILE A 95 -8.47 2.77 -6.57
C ILE A 95 -7.44 1.72 -6.96
N VAL A 96 -7.90 0.52 -7.31
CA VAL A 96 -7.07 -0.53 -7.91
C VAL A 96 -6.82 -0.16 -9.37
N GLU A 97 -5.59 0.18 -9.72
CA GLU A 97 -5.23 0.45 -11.13
C GLU A 97 -4.96 -0.84 -11.91
N GLU A 98 -4.38 -1.83 -11.24
CA GLU A 98 -4.01 -3.10 -11.85
C GLU A 98 -4.04 -4.20 -10.79
N ALA A 99 -4.43 -5.41 -11.19
CA ALA A 99 -4.36 -6.61 -10.36
C ALA A 99 -4.20 -7.87 -11.24
N ASN A 100 -3.27 -8.73 -10.87
CA ASN A 100 -3.04 -10.06 -11.46
C ASN A 100 -2.53 -11.03 -10.38
N GLU A 101 -2.16 -12.25 -10.77
CA GLU A 101 -1.80 -13.35 -9.85
C GLU A 101 -0.60 -13.06 -8.94
N SER A 102 0.29 -12.13 -9.30
CA SER A 102 1.50 -11.81 -8.53
C SER A 102 1.72 -10.32 -8.30
N TYR A 103 0.77 -9.47 -8.71
CA TYR A 103 0.88 -8.02 -8.59
C TYR A 103 -0.47 -7.36 -8.40
N PHE A 104 -0.52 -6.32 -7.58
CA PHE A 104 -1.60 -5.34 -7.65
C PHE A 104 -1.13 -3.97 -7.22
N ARG A 105 -1.81 -2.95 -7.73
CA ARG A 105 -1.46 -1.54 -7.49
C ARG A 105 -2.67 -0.72 -7.10
N PHE A 106 -2.47 0.10 -6.08
CA PHE A 106 -3.39 1.14 -5.68
C PHE A 106 -2.86 2.50 -6.12
N SER A 107 -3.72 3.33 -6.70
CA SER A 107 -3.50 4.78 -6.74
C SER A 107 -4.33 5.47 -5.67
N THR A 108 -3.78 6.54 -5.10
CA THR A 108 -4.52 7.36 -4.15
C THR A 108 -5.55 8.21 -4.86
N LEU A 109 -6.72 8.40 -4.23
CA LEU A 109 -7.77 9.28 -4.73
C LEU A 109 -7.72 10.64 -4.03
N GLN A 110 -8.49 11.61 -4.52
CA GLN A 110 -8.68 12.90 -3.87
C GLN A 110 -9.01 12.74 -2.38
N TYR A 111 -8.47 13.66 -1.57
CA TYR A 111 -8.56 13.67 -0.10
C TYR A 111 -7.74 12.59 0.61
N HIS A 112 -7.04 11.72 -0.12
CA HIS A 112 -5.98 10.92 0.49
C HIS A 112 -4.85 11.84 1.01
N GLN A 113 -4.25 11.47 2.14
CA GLN A 113 -3.16 12.24 2.76
C GLN A 113 -1.87 12.23 1.93
N GLU A 114 -1.81 11.33 0.95
CA GLU A 114 -0.67 11.06 0.09
C GLU A 114 -1.10 11.13 -1.37
N ALA A 115 -0.26 11.68 -2.23
CA ALA A 115 -0.41 11.71 -3.67
C ALA A 115 0.58 10.72 -4.27
N GLY A 116 0.10 9.65 -4.90
CA GLY A 116 0.97 8.58 -5.40
C GLY A 116 0.28 7.24 -5.48
N PHE A 117 1.07 6.18 -5.35
CA PHE A 117 0.61 4.82 -5.54
C PHE A 117 1.35 3.84 -4.61
N ILE A 118 0.71 2.70 -4.36
CA ILE A 118 1.25 1.59 -3.57
C ILE A 118 1.16 0.32 -4.41
N GLU A 119 2.25 -0.42 -4.46
CA GLU A 119 2.40 -1.64 -5.25
C GLU A 119 2.66 -2.82 -4.32
N PHE A 120 2.02 -3.93 -4.61
CA PHE A 120 2.25 -5.21 -3.98
C PHE A 120 2.72 -6.16 -5.07
N PHE A 121 3.84 -6.83 -4.82
CA PHE A 121 4.44 -7.75 -5.76
C PHE A 121 4.90 -9.00 -5.03
N LEU A 122 4.55 -10.17 -5.57
CA LEU A 122 5.06 -11.44 -5.12
C LEU A 122 6.06 -11.97 -6.14
N ASP A 123 7.33 -11.87 -5.78
CA ASP A 123 8.42 -12.52 -6.51
C ASP A 123 8.50 -13.99 -6.13
N LYS A 124 8.59 -14.87 -7.11
CA LYS A 124 8.59 -16.32 -6.92
C LYS A 124 9.79 -16.92 -7.61
N ASN A 125 10.63 -17.60 -6.84
CA ASN A 125 11.64 -18.52 -7.35
C ASN A 125 11.29 -19.93 -6.84
N ARG A 126 11.69 -20.99 -7.55
CA ARG A 126 11.27 -22.40 -7.36
C ARG A 126 10.83 -22.80 -5.94
N ARG A 127 11.61 -22.46 -4.91
CA ARG A 127 11.29 -22.72 -3.51
C ARG A 127 11.05 -21.46 -2.67
N ASP A 128 11.59 -20.32 -3.08
CA ASP A 128 11.65 -19.10 -2.28
C ASP A 128 10.69 -18.04 -2.82
N ALA A 129 10.21 -17.16 -1.95
CA ALA A 129 9.37 -16.05 -2.37
C ALA A 129 9.72 -14.76 -1.65
N ILE A 130 9.52 -13.64 -2.34
CA ILE A 130 9.67 -12.30 -1.78
C ILE A 130 8.37 -11.54 -1.99
N LEU A 131 7.67 -11.24 -0.90
CA LEU A 131 6.55 -10.29 -0.94
C LEU A 131 7.09 -8.88 -0.73
N LYS A 132 6.99 -8.04 -1.76
CA LYS A 132 7.41 -6.64 -1.76
C LYS A 132 6.17 -5.74 -1.68
N ILE A 133 6.17 -4.78 -0.76
CA ILE A 133 5.22 -3.66 -0.71
C ILE A 133 6.01 -2.38 -0.96
N ARG A 134 5.68 -1.65 -2.02
CA ARG A 134 6.33 -0.39 -2.36
C ARG A 134 5.33 0.76 -2.35
N SER A 135 5.58 1.76 -1.52
CA SER A 135 4.83 3.01 -1.51
C SER A 135 5.68 4.10 -2.14
N THR A 136 5.15 4.76 -3.18
CA THR A 136 5.79 5.90 -3.83
C THR A 136 4.85 7.08 -3.76
N SER A 137 5.15 8.05 -2.90
CA SER A 137 4.21 9.13 -2.63
C SER A 137 4.86 10.47 -2.30
N ARG A 138 4.07 11.52 -2.48
CA ARG A 138 4.31 12.89 -2.01
C ARG A 138 3.17 13.28 -1.05
N ALA A 139 3.35 14.36 -0.29
CA ALA A 139 2.27 14.86 0.58
C ALA A 139 1.05 15.31 -0.26
N GLY A 140 -0.17 14.92 0.13
CA GLY A 140 -1.39 15.22 -0.64
C GLY A 140 -1.94 16.65 -0.48
N ASP A 141 -1.51 17.41 0.53
CA ASP A 141 -1.93 18.81 0.76
C ASP A 141 -0.71 19.64 1.24
N LYS A 142 -0.64 20.93 0.88
CA LYS A 142 0.40 21.86 1.37
C LYS A 142 0.35 22.01 2.88
N LEU A 143 -0.84 22.05 3.46
CA LEU A 143 -1.02 22.12 4.92
C LEU A 143 -0.57 20.81 5.59
N PHE A 144 -0.77 19.67 4.91
CA PHE A 144 -0.22 18.38 5.36
C PHE A 144 1.31 18.38 5.26
N ASN A 145 1.89 18.90 4.17
CA ASN A 145 3.34 19.05 4.02
C ASN A 145 3.96 19.94 5.13
N ILE A 146 3.28 21.01 5.56
CA ILE A 146 3.77 21.88 6.64
C ILE A 146 3.55 21.24 8.02
N ALA A 147 2.38 20.68 8.31
CA ALA A 147 2.09 20.09 9.62
C ALA A 147 2.84 18.76 9.87
N PHE A 148 3.03 17.94 8.83
CA PHE A 148 3.64 16.60 8.95
C PHE A 148 5.14 16.56 8.65
N ASN A 149 5.73 17.55 7.97
CA ASN A 149 7.21 17.65 7.98
C ASN A 149 7.75 17.97 9.38
N TYR A 150 6.93 18.50 10.29
CA TYR A 150 7.32 18.77 11.69
C TYR A 150 6.80 17.74 12.71
N LEU A 151 5.88 16.84 12.32
CA LEU A 151 5.38 15.75 13.17
C LEU A 151 5.59 14.39 12.49
N PRO A 152 6.54 13.55 12.94
CA PRO A 152 6.87 12.24 12.35
C PRO A 152 5.77 11.18 12.55
N LEU A 153 4.51 11.56 12.75
CA LEU A 153 3.41 10.65 13.05
C LEU A 153 2.86 9.95 11.80
N GLY A 154 2.71 10.65 10.68
CA GLY A 154 2.12 10.08 9.46
C GLY A 154 2.97 8.95 8.88
N SER A 155 4.29 9.16 8.79
CA SER A 155 5.25 8.14 8.35
C SER A 155 5.27 6.91 9.27
N LYS A 156 5.09 7.10 10.59
CA LYS A 156 5.02 6.00 11.56
C LYS A 156 3.76 5.15 11.40
N ILE A 157 2.61 5.77 11.10
CA ILE A 157 1.36 5.03 10.84
C ILE A 157 1.50 4.20 9.55
N GLN A 158 2.03 4.79 8.48
CA GLN A 158 2.29 4.08 7.23
C GLN A 158 3.26 2.92 7.43
N ASP A 159 4.36 3.16 8.15
CA ASP A 159 5.32 2.10 8.51
C ASP A 159 4.66 0.97 9.31
N ALA A 160 3.86 1.32 10.33
CA ALA A 160 3.18 0.34 11.17
C ALA A 160 2.15 -0.47 10.37
N MET A 161 1.47 0.15 9.40
CA MET A 161 0.53 -0.53 8.50
C MET A 161 1.25 -1.62 7.68
N TRP A 162 2.32 -1.26 6.98
CA TRP A 162 3.00 -2.19 6.06
C TRP A 162 3.83 -3.25 6.78
N VAL A 163 4.54 -2.89 7.85
CA VAL A 163 5.22 -3.88 8.69
C VAL A 163 4.21 -4.81 9.37
N GLY A 164 3.09 -4.29 9.84
CA GLY A 164 2.00 -5.08 10.41
C GLY A 164 1.40 -6.06 9.39
N PHE A 165 1.22 -5.61 8.15
CA PHE A 165 0.77 -6.44 7.04
C PHE A 165 1.72 -7.60 6.77
N LEU A 166 3.02 -7.33 6.60
CA LEU A 166 4.03 -8.37 6.37
C LEU A 166 4.13 -9.34 7.54
N LYS A 167 4.05 -8.86 8.79
CA LYS A 167 4.01 -9.73 9.98
C LYS A 167 2.81 -10.67 9.94
N LYS A 168 1.62 -10.16 9.60
CA LYS A 168 0.41 -10.97 9.51
C LYS A 168 0.50 -12.01 8.38
N PHE A 169 1.02 -11.62 7.23
CA PHE A 169 1.27 -12.52 6.10
C PHE A 169 2.20 -13.67 6.53
N LYS A 170 3.37 -13.31 7.07
CA LYS A 170 4.35 -14.23 7.64
C LYS A 170 3.71 -15.20 8.64
N ASP A 171 2.94 -14.70 9.60
CA ASP A 171 2.33 -15.53 10.65
C ASP A 171 1.29 -16.52 10.09
N ILE A 172 0.65 -16.22 8.96
CA ILE A 172 -0.25 -17.18 8.27
C ILE A 172 0.58 -18.26 7.58
N ILE A 173 1.67 -17.91 6.89
CA ILE A 173 2.56 -18.86 6.22
C ILE A 173 3.22 -19.80 7.24
N LYS A 174 3.75 -19.27 8.35
CA LYS A 174 4.42 -20.07 9.39
C LYS A 174 3.50 -21.08 10.09
N LYS A 175 2.17 -20.96 9.94
CA LYS A 175 1.21 -21.97 10.40
C LYS A 175 1.03 -23.12 9.43
N GLN A 176 1.42 -22.95 8.17
CA GLN A 176 1.31 -23.96 7.11
C GLN A 176 2.64 -24.69 6.91
N ILE A 177 3.77 -23.97 7.01
CA ILE A 177 5.10 -24.50 6.74
C ILE A 177 6.14 -23.86 7.67
N ASP A 178 7.15 -24.63 8.07
CA ASP A 178 8.31 -24.08 8.78
C ASP A 178 9.30 -23.51 7.77
N CYS A 179 9.17 -22.21 7.48
CA CYS A 179 10.06 -21.47 6.60
C CYS A 179 10.86 -20.42 7.40
N LYS A 180 12.09 -20.15 6.98
CA LYS A 180 12.82 -18.96 7.46
C LYS A 180 12.25 -17.73 6.78
N THR A 181 12.13 -16.65 7.56
CA THR A 181 11.51 -15.42 7.08
C THR A 181 12.26 -14.20 7.59
N THR A 182 12.50 -13.22 6.71
CA THR A 182 13.16 -11.96 7.05
C THR A 182 12.32 -10.79 6.56
N ILE A 183 12.11 -9.78 7.41
CA ILE A 183 11.45 -8.53 7.02
C ILE A 183 12.49 -7.43 6.91
N GLN A 184 12.55 -6.76 5.76
CA GLN A 184 13.43 -5.63 5.50
C GLN A 184 12.63 -4.38 5.14
N LYS A 185 13.22 -3.21 5.38
CA LYS A 185 12.67 -1.91 4.99
C LYS A 185 13.77 -1.04 4.39
N LYS A 186 13.53 -0.52 3.19
CA LYS A 186 14.34 0.52 2.55
C LYS A 186 13.51 1.80 2.41
N SER A 187 14.16 2.95 2.55
CA SER A 187 13.52 4.25 2.34
C SER A 187 14.45 5.19 1.59
N GLU A 188 13.88 5.88 0.61
CA GLU A 188 14.58 6.82 -0.25
C GLU A 188 13.72 8.09 -0.35
N VAL A 189 14.39 9.25 -0.42
CA VAL A 189 13.74 10.55 -0.61
C VAL A 189 14.46 11.24 -1.76
N ILE A 190 13.72 11.54 -2.81
CA ILE A 190 14.26 12.16 -4.03
C ILE A 190 13.52 13.47 -4.33
N PRO A 191 14.22 14.50 -4.82
CA PRO A 191 13.57 15.68 -5.36
C PRO A 191 12.61 15.29 -6.49
N TYR A 192 11.38 15.82 -6.48
CA TYR A 192 10.37 15.45 -7.50
C TYR A 192 10.85 15.72 -8.94
N LYS A 193 11.66 16.77 -9.15
CA LYS A 193 12.26 17.07 -10.46
C LYS A 193 13.19 15.97 -11.01
N GLN A 194 13.68 15.07 -10.15
CA GLN A 194 14.56 13.95 -10.50
C GLN A 194 13.79 12.61 -10.56
N PHE A 195 12.48 12.62 -10.27
CA PHE A 195 11.67 11.40 -10.27
C PHE A 195 11.14 11.10 -11.67
N HIS A 196 11.48 9.92 -12.18
CA HIS A 196 11.00 9.39 -13.46
C HIS A 196 10.18 8.11 -13.22
N PRO A 197 8.83 8.17 -13.23
CA PRO A 197 7.97 7.06 -12.82
C PRO A 197 8.26 5.74 -13.54
N GLN A 198 8.53 5.79 -14.84
CA GLN A 198 8.78 4.62 -15.68
C GLN A 198 10.11 3.90 -15.36
N ALA A 199 11.12 4.64 -14.88
CA ALA A 199 12.42 4.07 -14.53
C ALA A 199 12.36 3.20 -13.27
N TYR A 200 11.47 3.52 -12.31
CA TYR A 200 11.35 2.78 -11.06
C TYR A 200 10.53 1.48 -11.19
N PHE A 201 9.63 1.41 -12.17
CA PHE A 201 8.82 0.23 -12.47
C PHE A 201 9.65 -0.90 -13.10
N LEU A 202 10.48 -0.58 -14.11
CA LEU A 202 11.22 -1.58 -14.90
C LEU A 202 12.44 -2.19 -14.19
N ILE A 203 13.11 -1.42 -13.32
CA ILE A 203 14.34 -1.90 -12.65
C ILE A 203 14.08 -3.06 -11.67
N ASN A 204 12.85 -3.24 -11.18
CA ASN A 204 12.58 -4.10 -10.02
C ASN A 204 11.63 -5.29 -10.26
N MET A 205 11.14 -5.47 -11.49
CA MET A 205 10.52 -6.73 -11.92
C MET A 205 11.55 -7.71 -12.53
N SER A 206 12.79 -7.27 -12.71
CA SER A 206 13.84 -8.01 -13.42
C SER A 206 14.99 -8.46 -12.50
N SER A 207 14.82 -8.37 -11.17
CA SER A 207 15.84 -8.72 -10.17
C SER A 207 15.33 -9.76 -9.18
#